data_AF-A5D0A1-F1
#
_entry.id   AF-A5D0A1-F1
#
_cell.length_a   1.000
_cell.length_b   1.000
_cell.length_c   1.000
_cell.angle_alpha   90.00
_cell.angle_beta   90.00
_cell.angle_gamma   90.00
#
_symmetry.space_group_name_H-M   'P 1'
#
loop_
_entity.id
_entity.type
_entity.pdbx_description
1 polymer ?
#
loop_
_entity_poly.entity_id
_entity_poly.type
_entity_poly.pdbx_seq_one_letter_code
_entity_poly.pdbx_strand_id
1 'polypeptide(L)'
;MAVKMYEGKFAPGTNYKEAFKKAAERLINQDLPLPWRIKAIDDLCEAYVEQTGEIPDSQQLTLLANHILAEELADRCPDKVTNTEYPILSEGQVKLRKRRELPRPDFNYYSYGKTFPKRATQKHRGWAGCKDI
;
A
#
# COMPACT_ATOMS: atom_id res chain seq x y z
N MET A 1 24.44 -10.03 3.96
CA MET A 1 24.29 -11.32 4.69
C MET A 1 22.97 -12.04 4.38
N ALA A 2 22.04 -11.47 3.59
CA ALA A 2 20.76 -12.10 3.27
C ALA A 2 20.81 -13.13 2.12
N VAL A 3 21.76 -12.97 1.20
CA VAL A 3 22.03 -13.88 0.07
C VAL A 3 22.01 -15.36 0.49
N LYS A 4 22.56 -15.67 1.67
CA LYS A 4 22.63 -17.03 2.25
C LYS A 4 21.28 -17.78 2.32
N MET A 5 20.15 -17.08 2.48
CA MET A 5 18.84 -17.75 2.61
C MET A 5 18.28 -18.26 1.29
N TYR A 6 18.72 -17.68 0.17
CA TYR A 6 18.24 -17.99 -1.17
C TYR A 6 19.32 -18.58 -2.09
N GLU A 7 20.53 -18.83 -1.58
CA GLU A 7 21.64 -19.45 -2.32
C GLU A 7 21.19 -20.69 -3.11
N GLY A 8 21.48 -20.69 -4.42
CA GLY A 8 21.24 -21.81 -5.32
C GLY A 8 19.79 -22.06 -5.72
N LYS A 9 18.81 -21.30 -5.20
CA LYS A 9 17.39 -21.48 -5.55
C LYS A 9 17.03 -20.99 -6.96
N PHE A 10 17.82 -20.09 -7.52
CA PHE A 10 17.61 -19.46 -8.83
C PHE A 10 18.75 -19.76 -9.80
N ALA A 11 19.49 -20.84 -9.59
CA ALA A 11 20.65 -21.17 -10.41
C ALA A 11 20.28 -21.36 -11.90
N PRO A 12 21.13 -20.90 -12.84
CA PRO A 12 20.92 -21.04 -14.27
C PRO A 12 20.91 -22.53 -14.65
N GLY A 13 19.80 -23.00 -15.23
CA GLY A 13 19.56 -24.41 -15.56
C GLY A 13 18.35 -25.02 -14.84
N THR A 14 17.80 -24.35 -13.83
CA THR A 14 16.51 -24.69 -13.21
C THR A 14 15.39 -23.78 -13.73
N ASN A 15 14.13 -24.11 -13.42
CA ASN A 15 12.99 -23.23 -13.74
C ASN A 15 12.89 -22.08 -12.72
N TYR A 16 13.89 -21.19 -12.72
CA TYR A 16 14.08 -20.13 -11.73
C TYR A 16 12.92 -19.12 -11.69
N LYS A 17 12.25 -18.88 -12.83
CA LYS A 17 11.07 -18.00 -12.92
C LYS A 17 9.90 -18.53 -12.10
N GLU A 18 9.63 -19.83 -12.18
CA GLU A 18 8.60 -20.46 -11.35
C GLU A 18 8.98 -20.50 -9.87
N ALA A 19 10.25 -20.73 -9.56
CA ALA A 19 10.75 -20.70 -8.19
C ALA A 19 10.55 -19.31 -7.56
N PHE A 20 10.85 -18.25 -8.31
CA PHE A 20 10.65 -16.87 -7.88
C PHE A 20 9.18 -16.56 -7.65
N LYS A 21 8.30 -16.93 -8.60
CA LYS A 21 6.85 -16.77 -8.45
C LYS A 21 6.32 -17.44 -7.18
N LYS A 22 6.71 -18.70 -6.92
CA LYS A 22 6.32 -19.41 -5.70
C LYS A 22 6.83 -18.74 -4.42
N ALA A 23 8.05 -18.18 -4.47
CA ALA A 23 8.61 -17.46 -3.32
C ALA A 23 7.88 -16.12 -3.07
N ALA A 24 7.54 -15.38 -4.13
CA ALA A 24 6.74 -14.17 -4.04
C ALA A 24 5.34 -14.44 -3.49
N GLU A 25 4.64 -15.46 -3.99
CA GLU A 25 3.34 -15.88 -3.47
C GLU A 25 3.40 -16.29 -1.99
N ARG A 26 4.48 -16.95 -1.55
CA ARG A 26 4.70 -17.26 -0.13
C ARG A 26 4.85 -16.01 0.72
N LEU A 27 5.61 -15.02 0.27
CA LEU A 27 5.77 -13.75 0.98
C LEU A 27 4.45 -12.99 1.09
N ILE A 28 3.68 -12.92 0.01
CA ILE A 28 2.39 -12.21 -0.01
C ILE A 28 1.39 -12.80 0.99
N ASN A 29 1.44 -14.12 1.20
CA ASN A 29 0.58 -14.81 2.16
C ASN A 29 1.03 -14.67 3.61
N GLN A 30 2.22 -14.13 3.88
CA GLN A 30 2.72 -13.90 5.23
C GLN A 30 2.32 -12.49 5.69
N ASP A 31 1.71 -12.40 6.87
CA ASP A 31 1.40 -11.13 7.50
C ASP A 31 2.61 -10.66 8.32
N LEU A 32 3.56 -10.02 7.64
CA LEU A 32 4.76 -9.46 8.24
C LEU A 32 4.61 -7.94 8.40
N PRO A 33 5.19 -7.32 9.45
CA PRO A 33 5.23 -5.87 9.57
C PRO A 33 6.00 -5.21 8.41
N LEU A 34 5.60 -4.00 8.01
CA LEU A 34 6.13 -3.25 6.86
C LEU A 34 7.68 -3.28 6.72
N PRO A 35 8.49 -2.94 7.74
CA PRO A 35 9.95 -2.91 7.56
C PRO A 35 10.55 -4.30 7.28
N TRP A 36 9.94 -5.36 7.80
CA TRP A 36 10.37 -6.73 7.55
C TRP A 36 9.94 -7.22 6.17
N ARG A 37 8.78 -6.77 5.68
CA ARG A 37 8.32 -7.05 4.31
C ARG A 37 9.24 -6.43 3.26
N ILE A 38 9.59 -5.16 3.43
CA ILE A 38 10.49 -4.45 2.51
C ILE A 38 11.82 -5.20 2.42
N LYS A 39 12.41 -5.51 3.58
CA LYS A 39 13.67 -6.25 3.64
C LYS A 39 13.58 -7.63 2.99
N ALA A 40 12.51 -8.40 3.26
CA ALA A 40 12.33 -9.72 2.68
C ALA A 40 12.16 -9.69 1.15
N ILE A 41 11.50 -8.65 0.63
CA ILE A 41 11.36 -8.42 -0.81
C ILE A 41 12.70 -8.03 -1.43
N ASP A 42 13.43 -7.11 -0.80
CA ASP A 42 14.76 -6.69 -1.25
C ASP A 42 15.74 -7.88 -1.30
N ASP A 43 15.80 -8.67 -0.22
CA ASP A 43 16.65 -9.87 -0.11
C ASP A 43 16.32 -10.91 -1.21
N LEU A 44 15.03 -11.06 -1.54
CA LEU A 44 14.56 -11.98 -2.58
C LEU A 44 14.91 -11.48 -3.99
N CYS A 45 14.77 -10.17 -4.23
CA CYS A 45 15.15 -9.55 -5.50
C CYS A 45 16.67 -9.57 -5.72
N GLU A 46 17.45 -9.23 -4.69
CA GLU A 46 18.92 -9.25 -4.73
C GLU A 46 19.41 -10.66 -5.04
N ALA A 47 18.91 -11.68 -4.34
CA ALA A 47 19.30 -13.06 -4.59
C ALA A 47 18.93 -13.56 -5.99
N TYR A 48 17.82 -13.10 -6.57
CA TYR A 48 17.44 -13.45 -7.93
C TYR A 48 18.41 -12.83 -8.95
N VAL A 49 18.72 -11.54 -8.79
CA VAL A 49 19.62 -10.81 -9.69
C VAL A 49 21.05 -11.34 -9.59
N GLU A 50 21.54 -11.64 -8.39
CA GLU A 50 22.89 -12.22 -8.21
C GLU A 50 23.07 -13.58 -8.87
N GLN A 51 22.03 -14.43 -8.86
CA GLN A 51 22.12 -15.80 -9.39
C GLN A 51 21.84 -15.90 -10.88
N THR A 52 20.94 -15.07 -11.40
CA THR A 52 20.51 -15.13 -12.80
C THR A 52 21.17 -14.06 -13.68
N GLY A 53 21.58 -12.93 -13.10
CA GLY A 53 22.01 -11.74 -13.84
C GLY A 53 20.88 -11.01 -14.58
N GLU A 54 19.63 -11.47 -14.44
CA GLU A 54 18.46 -10.92 -15.12
C GLU A 54 17.52 -10.20 -14.16
N ILE A 55 16.68 -9.32 -14.71
CA ILE A 55 15.61 -8.65 -13.97
C ILE A 55 14.43 -9.64 -13.82
N PRO A 56 13.85 -9.79 -12.61
CA PRO A 56 12.69 -10.65 -12.40
C PRO A 56 11.45 -10.15 -13.15
N ASP A 57 10.47 -11.04 -13.32
CA ASP A 57 9.26 -10.75 -14.08
C ASP A 57 8.48 -9.55 -13.52
N SER A 58 8.11 -8.63 -14.42
CA SER A 58 7.40 -7.39 -14.12
C SER A 58 6.08 -7.61 -13.39
N GLN A 59 5.36 -8.70 -13.71
CA GLN A 59 4.10 -9.02 -13.03
C GLN A 59 4.33 -9.36 -11.56
N GLN A 60 5.39 -10.11 -11.25
CA GLN A 60 5.74 -10.48 -9.88
C GLN A 60 6.19 -9.26 -9.08
N LEU A 61 7.00 -8.38 -9.67
CA LEU A 61 7.39 -7.11 -9.04
C LEU A 61 6.19 -6.24 -8.71
N THR A 62 5.21 -6.16 -9.61
CA THR A 62 3.97 -5.42 -9.39
C THR A 62 3.19 -5.98 -8.18
N LEU A 63 3.11 -7.30 -8.04
CA LEU A 63 2.46 -7.94 -6.90
C LEU A 63 3.17 -7.65 -5.57
N LEU A 64 4.50 -7.70 -5.55
CA LEU A 64 5.30 -7.38 -4.36
C LEU A 64 5.17 -5.90 -3.98
N ALA A 65 5.18 -5.00 -4.96
CA ALA A 65 4.96 -3.56 -4.74
C ALA A 65 3.56 -3.28 -4.16
N ASN A 66 2.52 -3.92 -4.73
CA ASN A 66 1.16 -3.81 -4.21
C ASN A 66 1.06 -4.33 -2.77
N HIS A 67 1.81 -5.38 -2.42
CA HIS A 67 1.82 -5.92 -1.06
C HIS A 67 2.40 -4.93 -0.06
N ILE A 68 3.48 -4.21 -0.39
CA ILE A 68 4.04 -3.13 0.43
C ILE A 68 3.00 -2.02 0.63
N LEU A 69 2.37 -1.57 -0.46
CA LEU A 69 1.40 -0.48 -0.43
C LEU A 69 0.08 -0.83 0.26
N ALA A 70 -0.26 -2.12 0.37
CA ALA A 70 -1.55 -2.57 0.88
C ALA A 70 -1.83 -2.11 2.32
N GLU A 71 -0.83 -2.18 3.22
CA GLU A 71 -1.01 -1.72 4.61
C GLU A 71 -1.21 -0.21 4.67
N GLU A 72 -0.40 0.52 3.91
CA GLU A 72 -0.39 1.98 3.87
C GLU A 72 -1.72 2.54 3.33
N LEU A 73 -2.28 1.88 2.30
CA LEU A 73 -3.58 2.24 1.71
C LEU A 73 -4.77 1.74 2.53
N ALA A 74 -4.58 0.71 3.37
CA ALA A 74 -5.61 0.23 4.28
C ALA A 74 -5.79 1.16 5.49
N ASP A 75 -4.76 1.94 5.86
CA ASP A 75 -4.86 2.93 6.93
C ASP A 75 -5.90 4.03 6.60
N ARG A 76 -6.88 4.17 7.50
CA ARG A 76 -8.00 5.12 7.39
C ARG A 76 -7.81 6.37 8.22
N CYS A 77 -6.63 6.58 8.82
CA CYS A 77 -6.38 7.76 9.61
C CYS A 77 -6.60 9.04 8.77
N PRO A 78 -7.44 9.99 9.23
CA PRO A 78 -7.69 11.25 8.52
C PRO A 78 -6.49 12.20 8.57
N ASP A 79 -5.72 12.13 9.66
CA ASP A 79 -4.62 13.04 10.01
C ASP A 79 -3.26 12.53 9.48
N LYS A 80 -3.30 11.57 8.56
CA LYS A 80 -2.10 11.01 7.92
C LYS A 80 -1.17 12.07 7.31
N VAL A 81 -1.75 13.14 6.76
CA VAL A 81 -0.97 14.26 6.18
C VAL A 81 -0.26 15.11 7.21
N THR A 82 -0.82 15.26 8.41
CA THR A 82 -0.17 16.04 9.46
C THR A 82 0.87 15.22 10.20
N ASN A 83 0.67 13.90 10.29
CA ASN A 83 1.51 13.02 11.10
C ASN A 83 2.72 12.46 10.35
N THR A 84 2.72 12.48 9.00
CA THR A 84 3.79 11.89 8.18
C THR A 84 4.31 12.89 7.16
N GLU A 85 5.63 12.84 6.89
CA GLU A 85 6.27 13.75 5.93
C GLU A 85 5.84 13.45 4.47
N TYR A 86 5.73 12.17 4.11
CA TYR A 86 5.35 11.70 2.77
C TYR A 86 4.11 10.79 2.81
N PRO A 87 2.91 11.36 3.03
CA PRO A 87 1.67 10.59 3.20
C PRO A 87 1.18 9.96 1.90
N ILE A 88 1.04 8.63 1.87
CA ILE A 88 0.36 7.92 0.77
C ILE A 88 -1.13 7.81 1.10
N LEU A 89 -1.98 8.30 0.20
CA LEU A 89 -3.43 8.39 0.43
C LEU A 89 -4.20 7.41 -0.43
N SER A 90 -5.16 6.72 0.18
CA SER A 90 -6.17 5.98 -0.56
C SER A 90 -7.07 6.91 -1.39
N GLU A 91 -7.63 6.38 -2.46
CA GLU A 91 -8.59 7.12 -3.31
C GLU A 91 -9.77 7.68 -2.49
N GLY A 92 -10.23 6.91 -1.49
CA GLY A 92 -11.26 7.33 -0.55
C GLY A 92 -10.85 8.54 0.28
N GLN A 93 -9.64 8.55 0.85
CA GLN A 93 -9.10 9.69 1.60
C GLN A 93 -8.96 10.94 0.71
N VAL A 94 -8.48 10.78 -0.53
CA VAL A 94 -8.40 11.89 -1.50
C VAL A 94 -9.78 12.45 -1.81
N LYS A 95 -10.78 11.61 -2.07
CA LYS A 95 -12.17 12.03 -2.29
C LYS A 95 -12.76 12.77 -1.09
N LEU A 96 -12.50 12.28 0.12
CA LEU A 96 -12.95 12.91 1.36
C LEU A 96 -12.33 14.30 1.55
N ARG A 97 -11.04 14.47 1.25
CA ARG A 97 -10.36 15.77 1.31
C ARG A 97 -10.86 16.75 0.26
N LYS A 98 -10.95 16.32 -1.00
CA LYS A 98 -11.52 17.15 -2.08
C LYS A 98 -12.91 17.67 -1.73
N ARG A 99 -13.76 16.86 -1.09
CA ARG A 99 -15.08 17.30 -0.60
C ARG A 99 -15.02 18.36 0.51
N ARG A 100 -13.98 18.36 1.35
CA ARG A 100 -13.78 19.36 2.42
C ARG A 100 -13.17 20.66 1.88
N GLU A 101 -12.35 20.57 0.83
CA GLU A 101 -11.67 21.70 0.18
C GLU A 101 -12.56 22.46 -0.80
N LEU A 102 -13.54 21.79 -1.40
CA LEU A 102 -14.55 22.47 -2.22
C LEU A 102 -15.29 23.51 -1.36
N PRO A 103 -15.47 24.75 -1.85
CA PRO A 103 -16.27 25.73 -1.15
C PRO A 103 -17.64 25.09 -0.89
N ARG A 104 -18.11 25.14 0.36
CA ARG A 104 -19.49 24.74 0.65
C ARG A 104 -20.38 25.48 -0.35
N PRO A 105 -21.37 24.81 -0.96
CA PRO A 105 -22.28 25.48 -1.88
C PRO A 105 -22.87 26.75 -1.24
N ASP A 106 -23.10 26.72 0.07
CA ASP A 106 -23.51 27.82 0.95
C ASP A 106 -22.68 29.12 0.81
N PHE A 107 -21.39 29.03 0.48
CA PHE A 107 -20.48 30.18 0.30
C PHE A 107 -20.38 30.68 -1.14
N ASN A 108 -20.97 29.96 -2.10
CA ASN A 108 -21.08 30.46 -3.46
C ASN A 108 -22.28 31.43 -3.51
N TYR A 109 -22.03 32.69 -3.87
CA TYR A 109 -23.02 33.78 -3.92
C TYR A 109 -24.29 33.42 -4.74
N TYR A 110 -24.20 32.41 -5.62
CA TYR A 110 -25.30 31.90 -6.46
C TYR A 110 -26.12 30.73 -5.87
N SER A 111 -25.94 30.34 -4.60
CA SER A 111 -26.52 29.10 -4.04
C SER A 111 -27.77 29.28 -3.14
N TYR A 112 -28.36 30.47 -3.04
CA TYR A 112 -29.43 30.79 -2.08
C TYR A 112 -30.80 30.08 -2.27
N GLY A 113 -30.91 29.01 -3.06
CA GLY A 113 -32.20 28.42 -3.46
C GLY A 113 -32.45 26.95 -3.13
N LYS A 114 -31.56 26.23 -2.44
CA LYS A 114 -31.74 24.78 -2.21
C LYS A 114 -31.55 24.40 -0.74
N THR A 115 -32.64 24.39 0.02
CA THR A 115 -32.71 23.75 1.34
C THR A 115 -32.62 22.23 1.17
N PHE A 116 -31.43 21.67 1.37
CA PHE A 116 -31.28 20.22 1.45
C PHE A 116 -31.87 19.70 2.76
N PRO A 117 -32.77 18.69 2.75
CA PRO A 117 -33.24 18.08 4.00
C PRO A 117 -32.05 17.50 4.76
N LYS A 118 -31.96 17.79 6.07
CA LYS A 118 -30.91 17.25 6.94
C LYS A 118 -30.97 15.72 6.87
N ARG A 119 -29.98 15.08 6.22
CA ARG A 119 -29.85 13.62 6.27
C ARG A 119 -29.68 13.22 7.73
N ALA A 120 -30.51 12.27 8.18
CA ALA A 120 -30.38 11.68 9.51
C ALA A 120 -28.93 11.23 9.70
N THR A 121 -28.29 11.70 10.77
CA THR A 121 -26.90 11.37 11.11
C THR A 121 -26.80 9.88 11.37
N GLN A 122 -26.26 9.14 10.42
CA GLN A 122 -25.96 7.73 10.59
C GLN A 122 -24.90 7.61 11.69
N LYS A 123 -25.21 6.84 12.75
CA LYS A 123 -24.32 6.63 13.90
C LYS A 123 -22.90 6.31 13.44
N HIS A 124 -21.94 7.10 13.91
CA HIS A 124 -20.52 6.87 13.70
C HIS A 124 -20.16 5.46 14.20
N ARG A 125 -19.69 4.58 13.31
CA ARG A 125 -18.96 3.38 13.74
C ARG A 125 -17.66 3.88 14.38
N GLY A 126 -17.33 3.33 15.55
CA GLY A 126 -16.22 3.77 16.40
C GLY A 126 -14.94 4.04 15.60
N TRP A 127 -14.37 5.22 15.82
CA TRP A 127 -13.09 5.59 15.24
C TRP A 127 -12.02 4.78 15.98
N ALA A 128 -11.43 3.79 15.31
CA ALA A 128 -10.15 3.26 15.75
C ALA A 128 -9.16 4.41 15.56
N GLY A 129 -8.59 4.91 16.65
CA GLY A 129 -7.65 6.03 16.64
C GLY A 129 -6.51 5.79 15.65
N CYS A 130 -5.85 6.89 15.25
CA CYS A 130 -4.62 6.81 14.47
C CYS A 130 -3.60 5.93 15.22
N LYS A 131 -2.86 5.05 14.54
CA LYS A 131 -1.72 4.38 15.16
C LYS A 131 -0.74 5.49 15.57
N ASP A 132 -0.43 5.59 16.86
CA ASP A 132 0.66 6.42 17.33
C ASP A 132 1.95 5.88 16.70
N ILE A 133 2.67 6.74 15.98
CA ILE A 133 3.96 6.44 15.34
C ILE A 133 5.05 6.48 16.41
#